data_AF-A0A8J2P6M7-F1
#
_entry.id   AF-A0A8J2P6M7-F1
#
_cell.length_a   1.000
_cell.length_b   1.000
_cell.length_c   1.000
_cell.angle_alpha   90.00
_cell.angle_beta   90.00
_cell.angle_gamma   90.00
#
_symmetry.space_group_name_H-M   'P 1'
#
loop_
_entity.id
_entity.type
_entity.pdbx_description
1 polymer ?
#
loop_
_entity_poly.entity_id
_entity_poly.type
_entity_poly.pdbx_seq_one_letter_code
_entity_poly.pdbx_strand_id
1 'polypeptide(L)' 'MRAVAVLFCCFVASATTVQAEDDDDFLSCECPDVYDPVCGSDGITYQNLCRFNCVQELVPDLEIVHYGEC' A
#
# COMPACT_ATOMS: atom_id res chain seq x y z
N MET A 1 4.49 -25.88 -12.67
CA MET A 1 5.48 -25.06 -13.39
C MET A 1 5.86 -23.93 -12.44
N ARG A 2 7.08 -23.75 -11.93
CA ARG A 2 8.31 -24.55 -11.85
C ARG A 2 8.82 -24.33 -10.41
N ALA A 3 9.28 -25.39 -9.76
CA ALA A 3 9.80 -25.37 -8.40
C ALA A 3 11.24 -24.87 -8.37
N VAL A 4 11.64 -24.14 -7.33
CA VAL A 4 13.05 -23.97 -6.95
C VAL A 4 13.14 -23.91 -5.42
N ALA A 5 13.73 -24.94 -4.82
CA ALA A 5 14.16 -24.95 -3.42
C ALA A 5 15.64 -24.53 -3.38
N VAL A 6 15.96 -23.43 -2.70
CA VAL A 6 17.35 -22.94 -2.58
C VAL A 6 17.84 -23.25 -1.17
N LEU A 7 18.58 -24.35 -1.04
CA LEU A 7 19.43 -24.63 0.11
C LEU A 7 20.85 -24.85 -0.43
N PHE A 8 21.64 -23.78 -0.33
CA PHE A 8 23.10 -23.75 -0.25
C PHE A 8 23.88 -24.78 -1.09
N CYS A 9 24.38 -24.36 -2.26
CA CYS A 9 25.71 -24.75 -2.74
C CYS A 9 26.17 -23.82 -3.88
N CYS A 10 27.43 -23.41 -3.81
CA CYS A 10 28.11 -22.44 -4.66
C CYS A 10 28.00 -22.73 -6.18
N PHE A 11 28.24 -21.68 -6.97
CA PHE A 11 28.33 -21.65 -8.44
C PHE A 11 27.01 -21.81 -9.20
N VAL A 12 26.45 -20.72 -9.71
CA VAL A 12 26.21 -20.66 -11.16
C VAL A 12 26.40 -19.24 -11.70
N ALA A 13 27.41 -19.13 -12.55
CA ALA A 13 27.58 -18.03 -13.48
C ALA A 13 26.43 -18.05 -14.48
N SER A 14 25.46 -17.19 -14.26
CA SER A 14 24.60 -16.60 -15.27
C SER A 14 24.00 -15.39 -14.57
N ALA A 15 24.13 -14.22 -15.16
CA ALA A 15 23.47 -13.01 -14.68
C ALA A 15 21.95 -13.16 -14.88
N THR A 16 21.35 -14.12 -14.18
CA THR A 16 19.91 -14.22 -13.99
C THR A 16 19.58 -13.04 -13.12
N THR A 17 19.20 -11.96 -13.81
CA THR A 17 18.40 -10.85 -13.33
C THR A 17 18.35 -10.81 -11.82
N VAL A 18 19.16 -9.90 -11.25
CA VAL A 18 18.86 -9.27 -9.97
C VAL A 18 17.35 -9.17 -9.91
N GLN A 19 16.74 -9.97 -9.04
CA GLN A 19 15.33 -9.84 -8.80
C GLN A 19 15.24 -8.50 -8.07
N ALA A 20 14.86 -7.46 -8.82
CA ALA A 20 14.06 -6.42 -8.22
C ALA A 20 12.80 -7.18 -7.77
N GLU A 21 12.87 -7.75 -6.58
CA GLU A 21 11.69 -7.91 -5.78
C GLU A 21 11.29 -6.44 -5.60
N ASP A 22 10.37 -5.97 -6.45
CA ASP A 22 9.69 -4.71 -6.23
C ASP A 22 8.84 -4.91 -4.97
N ASP A 23 9.51 -4.99 -3.81
CA ASP A 23 8.95 -4.82 -2.49
C ASP A 23 8.64 -3.33 -2.32
N ASP A 24 7.79 -2.79 -3.20
CA ASP A 24 7.06 -1.56 -2.92
C ASP A 24 5.66 -1.99 -2.48
N ASP A 25 5.59 -2.50 -1.25
CA ASP A 25 4.38 -2.59 -0.44
C ASP A 25 3.91 -1.16 -0.10
N PHE A 26 3.63 -0.36 -1.13
CA PHE A 26 3.23 1.02 -0.97
C PHE A 26 1.72 1.10 -1.10
N LEU A 27 1.08 0.52 -0.09
CA LEU A 27 -0.33 0.69 0.24
C LEU A 27 -1.28 0.59 -0.96
N SER A 28 -1.44 -0.62 -1.50
CA SER A 28 -2.48 -0.89 -2.50
C SER A 28 -3.87 -0.85 -1.86
N CYS A 29 -4.41 0.35 -1.66
CA CYS A 29 -5.79 0.55 -1.23
C CYS A 29 -6.78 0.10 -2.32
N GLU A 30 -7.29 -1.12 -2.19
CA GLU A 30 -8.41 -1.61 -3.00
C GLU A 30 -9.72 -0.95 -2.55
N CYS A 31 -9.92 0.29 -3.01
CA CYS A 31 -11.11 1.07 -2.74
C CYS A 31 -11.87 1.38 -4.03
N PRO A 32 -13.21 1.44 -3.99
CA PRO A 32 -13.98 1.90 -5.13
C PRO A 32 -13.69 3.37 -5.42
N ASP A 33 -13.73 3.75 -6.71
CA ASP A 33 -13.58 5.14 -7.15
C ASP A 33 -14.90 5.91 -7.01
N VAL A 34 -15.43 5.93 -5.79
CA VAL A 34 -16.61 6.72 -5.40
C VAL A 34 -16.13 8.00 -4.74
N TYR A 35 -16.69 9.13 -5.15
CA TYR A 35 -16.42 10.42 -4.52
C TYR A 35 -17.47 10.70 -3.44
N ASP A 36 -17.05 10.56 -2.17
CA ASP A 36 -17.83 10.81 -0.96
C ASP A 36 -16.88 11.31 0.14
N PRO A 37 -16.42 12.57 0.05
CA PRO A 37 -15.21 13.02 0.72
C PRO A 37 -15.35 13.07 2.25
N VAL A 38 -14.21 12.91 2.94
CA VAL A 38 -14.08 13.10 4.39
C VAL A 38 -12.84 13.92 4.72
N CYS A 39 -12.92 14.75 5.75
CA CYS A 39 -11.81 15.56 6.23
C CYS A 39 -11.11 14.87 7.41
N GLY A 40 -9.80 14.60 7.26
CA GLY A 40 -8.95 14.02 8.30
C GLY A 40 -8.44 15.05 9.32
N SER A 41 -7.97 14.58 10.47
CA SER A 41 -7.36 15.41 11.52
C SER A 41 -6.03 16.05 11.11
N ASP A 42 -5.46 15.57 10.01
CA ASP A 42 -4.30 16.13 9.31
C ASP A 42 -4.66 17.27 8.32
N GLY A 43 -5.96 17.57 8.16
CA GLY A 43 -6.44 18.58 7.22
C GLY A 43 -6.45 18.13 5.76
N ILE A 44 -6.34 16.81 5.52
CA ILE A 44 -6.41 16.24 4.18
C ILE A 44 -7.84 15.78 3.87
N THR A 45 -8.32 16.14 2.69
CA THR A 45 -9.55 15.59 2.12
C THR A 45 -9.27 14.22 1.50
N TYR A 46 -9.89 13.18 2.04
CA TYR A 46 -9.87 11.84 1.48
C TYR A 46 -11.08 11.65 0.59
N GLN A 47 -10.88 11.08 -0.61
CA GLN A 47 -11.93 10.93 -1.63
C GLN A 47 -13.16 10.16 -1.14
N ASN A 48 -12.93 9.19 -0.24
CA ASN A 48 -13.98 8.44 0.44
C ASN A 48 -13.46 7.82 1.73
N LEU A 49 -14.39 7.30 2.53
CA LEU A 49 -14.10 6.62 3.79
C LEU A 49 -13.15 5.42 3.63
N CYS A 50 -13.22 4.67 2.52
CA CYS A 50 -12.32 3.55 2.28
C CYS A 50 -10.87 4.03 2.15
N ARG A 51 -10.64 5.08 1.35
CA ARG A 51 -9.31 5.71 1.17
C ARG A 51 -8.77 6.27 2.49
N PHE A 52 -9.63 6.86 3.32
CA PHE A 52 -9.27 7.32 4.66
C PHE A 52 -8.82 6.16 5.57
N ASN A 53 -9.63 5.11 5.69
CA ASN A 53 -9.33 3.96 6.56
C ASN A 53 -8.04 3.26 6.14
N CYS A 54 -7.77 3.22 4.84
CA CYS A 54 -6.56 2.65 4.30
C CYS A 54 -5.30 3.38 4.79
N VAL A 55 -5.34 4.72 4.86
CA VAL A 55 -4.23 5.51 5.41
C VAL A 55 -4.18 5.42 6.94
N GLN A 56 -5.32 5.26 7.61
CA GLN A 56 -5.38 5.09 9.06
C GLN A 56 -4.63 3.84 9.56
N GLU A 57 -4.49 2.79 8.74
CA GLU A 57 -3.66 1.62 9.07
C GLU A 57 -2.18 1.99 9.30
N LEU A 58 -1.69 3.03 8.62
CA LEU A 58 -0.34 3.55 8.76
C LEU A 58 -0.24 4.71 9.77
N VAL A 59 -1.36 5.40 10.03
CA VAL A 59 -1.44 6.59 10.88
C VAL A 59 -2.57 6.39 11.89
N PRO A 60 -2.32 5.69 13.02
CA PRO A 60 -3.37 5.32 13.97
C PRO A 60 -4.02 6.51 14.70
N ASP A 61 -3.33 7.65 14.76
CA ASP A 61 -3.85 8.90 15.35
C ASP A 61 -4.64 9.76 14.34
N LEU A 62 -4.80 9.27 13.09
CA LEU A 62 -5.60 9.94 12.08
C LEU A 62 -7.10 9.70 12.40
N GLU A 63 -7.82 10.79 12.60
CA GLU A 63 -9.25 10.77 12.93
C GLU A 63 -10.05 11.52 11.87
N ILE A 64 -11.32 11.18 11.70
CA ILE A 64 -12.24 11.97 10.87
C ILE A 64 -12.69 13.17 11.69
N VAL A 65 -12.46 14.38 11.17
CA VAL A 65 -12.96 15.62 11.78
C VAL A 65 -14.41 15.85 11.37
N HIS A 66 -14.71 15.75 10.06
CA HIS A 66 -16.07 15.84 9.54
C HIS A 66 -16.21 15.17 8.17
N TYR A 67 -17.45 14.86 7.78
CA TYR A 67 -17.80 14.45 6.42
C TYR A 67 -17.81 15.66 5.48
N GLY A 68 -17.40 15.46 4.22
CA GLY A 68 -17.12 16.53 3.26
C GLY A 68 -15.62 16.79 3.08
N GLU A 69 -15.30 17.67 2.15
CA GLU A 69 -13.92 18.18 1.98
C GLU A 69 -13.53 19.08 3.15
N CYS A 70 -12.26 19.07 3.56
CA CYS A 70 -11.65 20.18 4.29
C CYS A 70 -11.63 21.45 3.40
#